data_AF-H2B2U9-F1
#
_entry.id   AF-H2B2U9-F1
#
_cell.length_a   1.000
_cell.length_b   1.000
_cell.length_c   1.000
_cell.angle_alpha   90.00
_cell.angle_beta   90.00
_cell.angle_gamma   90.00
#
_symmetry.space_group_name_H-M   'P 1'
#
loop_
_entity.id
_entity.type
_entity.pdbx_description
1 polymer ?
#
loop_
_entity_poly.entity_id
_entity_poly.type
_entity_poly.pdbx_seq_one_letter_code
_entity_poly.pdbx_strand_id
1 'polypeptide(L)'
;MDFSERLKKLRKEAGLTQKELSENLNVAQPRILEWEKGKRNPNKRSLEKIASYFNVSVSYLLGETNVRSSFEIIEIMENLSEFRQEKTVNFARQELKDQEEENNIIQFNSSLIPYEVEEEQALSAGFGEGYTNTYAKETVYWNKDVAYDRAIRIKGESMEPEYHYGEIALIKYQECIDYPGQVCAVDDVERGKAYIKCVSKTENGLLLESINDLEDKEGNRLFPNIFIPFEENPRIIGVVKEHFLPIEI
;
A
#
# COMPACT_ATOMS: atom_id res chain seq x y z
N MET A 1 -11.54 21.68 17.16
CA MET A 1 -12.74 22.31 17.75
C MET A 1 -12.29 23.22 18.88
N ASP A 2 -12.76 24.45 18.88
CA ASP A 2 -12.48 25.40 19.96
C ASP A 2 -13.49 25.25 21.12
N PHE A 3 -13.31 26.05 22.19
CA PHE A 3 -14.21 26.06 23.35
C PHE A 3 -15.69 26.30 22.98
N SER A 4 -15.96 27.24 22.07
CA SER A 4 -17.32 27.64 21.72
C SER A 4 -18.08 26.49 21.07
N GLU A 5 -17.39 25.75 20.19
CA GLU A 5 -17.93 24.57 19.53
C GLU A 5 -18.10 23.40 20.50
N ARG A 6 -17.15 23.18 21.41
CA ARG A 6 -17.20 22.09 22.40
C ARG A 6 -18.31 22.30 23.42
N LEU A 7 -18.51 23.52 23.92
CA LEU A 7 -19.62 23.85 24.81
C LEU A 7 -20.97 23.58 24.13
N LYS A 8 -21.12 24.05 22.89
CA LYS A 8 -22.34 23.85 22.10
C LYS A 8 -22.61 22.37 21.82
N LYS A 9 -21.56 21.60 21.53
CA LYS A 9 -21.63 20.15 21.33
C LYS A 9 -22.09 19.44 22.60
N LEU A 10 -21.43 19.68 23.73
CA LEU A 10 -21.80 19.08 25.02
C LEU A 10 -23.24 19.38 25.42
N ARG A 11 -23.68 20.65 25.27
CA ARG A 11 -25.07 21.04 25.53
C ARG A 11 -26.06 20.23 24.68
N LYS A 12 -25.77 20.11 23.38
CA LYS A 12 -26.62 19.37 22.45
C LYS A 12 -26.65 17.87 22.73
N GLU A 13 -25.50 17.28 23.07
CA GLU A 13 -25.40 15.86 23.47
C GLU A 13 -26.21 15.58 24.75
N ALA A 14 -26.27 16.55 25.67
CA ALA A 14 -27.12 16.48 26.86
C ALA A 14 -28.62 16.80 26.59
N GLY A 15 -29.00 17.10 25.35
CA GLY A 15 -30.39 17.42 24.99
C GLY A 15 -30.91 18.77 25.51
N LEU A 16 -30.02 19.67 25.94
CA LEU A 16 -30.41 20.91 26.63
C LEU A 16 -30.56 22.09 25.66
N THR A 17 -31.52 22.97 25.94
CA THR A 17 -31.57 24.33 25.40
C THR A 17 -30.53 25.24 26.08
N GLN A 18 -30.19 26.36 25.45
CA GLN A 18 -29.29 27.35 26.06
C GLN A 18 -29.87 27.90 27.38
N LYS A 19 -31.20 27.96 27.50
CA LYS A 19 -31.91 28.40 28.70
C LYS A 19 -31.73 27.39 29.83
N GLU A 20 -31.99 26.11 29.58
CA GLU A 20 -31.83 25.06 30.58
C GLU A 20 -30.38 24.92 31.05
N LEU A 21 -29.41 25.01 30.13
CA LEU A 21 -27.99 25.02 30.52
C LEU A 21 -27.66 26.23 31.41
N SER A 22 -28.25 27.39 31.12
CA SER A 22 -28.05 28.60 31.91
C SER A 22 -28.61 28.47 33.33
N GLU A 23 -29.77 27.83 33.47
CA GLU A 23 -30.41 27.53 34.76
C GLU A 23 -29.56 26.52 35.56
N ASN A 24 -29.13 25.43 34.92
CA ASN A 24 -28.31 24.40 35.56
C ASN A 24 -26.94 24.91 36.04
N LEU A 25 -26.31 25.81 35.28
CA LEU A 25 -25.01 26.39 35.66
C LEU A 25 -25.14 27.62 36.57
N ASN A 26 -26.36 28.11 36.80
CA ASN A 26 -26.68 29.38 37.46
C ASN A 26 -25.90 30.56 36.83
N VAL A 27 -26.08 30.73 35.52
CA VAL A 27 -25.47 31.79 34.70
C VAL A 27 -26.55 32.42 33.83
N ALA A 28 -26.46 33.71 33.52
CA ALA A 28 -27.42 34.34 32.63
C ALA A 28 -27.37 33.74 31.21
N GLN A 29 -28.53 33.39 30.63
CA GLN A 29 -28.65 32.81 29.29
C GLN A 29 -27.85 33.55 28.19
N PRO A 30 -27.80 34.92 28.15
CA PRO A 30 -26.98 35.62 27.17
C PRO A 30 -25.49 35.27 27.24
N ARG A 31 -24.96 34.90 28.41
CA ARG A 31 -23.56 34.45 28.51
C ARG A 31 -23.33 33.12 27.81
N ILE A 32 -24.25 32.16 27.97
CA ILE A 32 -24.17 30.88 27.25
C ILE A 32 -24.18 31.13 25.75
N LEU A 33 -25.06 32.02 25.27
CA LEU A 33 -25.12 32.41 23.86
C LEU A 33 -23.81 33.06 23.37
N GLU A 34 -23.23 33.97 24.14
CA GLU A 34 -21.96 34.63 23.79
C GLU A 34 -20.79 33.64 23.78
N TRP A 35 -20.76 32.72 24.73
CA TRP A 35 -19.77 31.64 24.83
C TRP A 35 -19.85 30.71 23.62
N GLU A 36 -21.05 30.22 23.26
CA GLU A 36 -21.26 29.35 22.09
C GLU A 36 -21.08 30.07 20.74
N LYS A 37 -21.08 31.41 20.73
CA LYS A 37 -20.77 32.22 19.55
C LYS A 37 -19.30 32.66 19.48
N GLY A 38 -18.48 32.29 20.46
CA GLY A 38 -17.08 32.71 20.54
C GLY A 38 -16.90 34.22 20.77
N LYS A 39 -17.95 34.95 21.16
CA LYS A 39 -17.88 36.41 21.39
C LYS A 39 -17.19 36.76 22.71
N ARG A 40 -17.18 35.82 23.65
CA ARG A 40 -16.61 35.99 24.99
C ARG A 40 -16.17 34.64 25.51
N ASN A 41 -15.08 34.60 26.26
CA ASN A 41 -14.64 33.40 26.98
C ASN A 41 -15.13 33.40 28.44
N PRO A 42 -15.44 32.23 29.02
CA PRO A 42 -15.72 32.07 30.44
C PRO A 42 -14.48 32.39 31.28
N ASN A 43 -14.69 32.79 32.53
CA ASN A 43 -13.62 32.85 33.52
C ASN A 43 -13.33 31.46 34.12
N LYS A 44 -12.21 31.33 34.85
CA LYS A 44 -11.78 30.06 35.49
C LYS A 44 -12.92 29.38 36.26
N ARG A 45 -13.62 30.12 37.12
CA ARG A 45 -14.73 29.57 37.92
C ARG A 45 -15.88 29.04 37.06
N SER A 46 -16.18 29.69 35.94
CA SER A 46 -17.22 29.22 35.01
C SER A 46 -16.74 28.00 34.23
N LEU A 47 -15.47 27.93 33.84
CA LEU A 47 -14.88 26.75 33.21
C LEU A 47 -14.95 25.52 34.11
N GLU A 48 -14.56 25.65 35.38
CA GLU A 48 -14.62 24.57 36.36
C GLU A 48 -16.06 24.07 36.58
N LYS A 49 -17.03 24.99 36.64
CA LYS A 49 -18.46 24.64 36.73
C LYS A 49 -18.95 23.86 35.50
N ILE A 50 -18.62 24.33 34.30
CA ILE A 50 -19.00 23.66 33.06
C ILE A 50 -18.34 22.27 33.00
N ALA A 51 -17.06 22.18 33.34
CA ALA A 51 -16.28 20.94 33.35
C ALA A 51 -16.90 19.90 34.28
N SER A 52 -17.20 20.30 35.52
CA SER A 52 -17.85 19.45 36.51
C SER A 52 -19.26 19.04 36.08
N TYR A 53 -20.06 19.95 35.54
CA TYR A 53 -21.43 19.65 35.09
C TYR A 53 -21.46 18.59 33.97
N PHE A 54 -20.54 18.67 33.01
CA PHE A 54 -20.47 17.71 31.89
C PHE A 54 -19.56 16.52 32.16
N ASN A 55 -18.97 16.42 33.37
CA ASN A 55 -17.96 15.42 33.72
C ASN A 55 -16.81 15.31 32.71
N VAL A 56 -16.24 16.46 32.35
CA VAL A 56 -15.11 16.59 31.42
C VAL A 56 -13.98 17.40 32.05
N SER A 57 -12.77 17.31 31.51
CA SER A 57 -11.66 18.16 31.94
C SER A 57 -11.77 19.59 31.39
N VAL A 58 -11.18 20.56 32.09
CA VAL A 58 -11.08 21.94 31.57
C VAL A 58 -10.25 21.99 30.29
N SER A 59 -9.19 21.18 30.18
CA SER A 59 -8.39 21.04 28.96
C SER A 59 -9.22 20.51 27.78
N TYR A 60 -10.16 19.58 28.02
CA TYR A 60 -11.14 19.20 27.02
C TYR A 60 -12.12 20.35 26.71
N LEU A 61 -12.52 21.19 27.65
CA LEU A 61 -13.36 22.34 27.27
C LEU A 61 -12.60 23.32 26.40
N LEU A 62 -11.32 23.58 26.69
CA LEU A 62 -10.54 24.64 26.05
C LEU A 62 -10.03 24.30 24.65
N GLY A 63 -10.08 23.04 24.22
CA GLY A 63 -9.54 22.64 22.92
C GLY A 63 -8.22 21.87 23.00
N GLU A 64 -7.60 21.80 24.18
CA GLU A 64 -6.21 21.34 24.38
C GLU A 64 -6.05 19.82 24.19
N THR A 65 -7.09 19.04 24.48
CA THR A 65 -7.11 17.58 24.30
C THR A 65 -8.45 17.11 23.77
N ASN A 66 -8.49 16.02 23.01
CA ASN A 66 -9.74 15.38 22.62
C ASN A 66 -10.24 14.34 23.65
N VAL A 67 -9.45 14.06 24.69
CA VAL A 67 -9.83 13.17 25.79
C VAL A 67 -10.81 13.90 26.70
N ARG A 68 -12.08 13.48 26.69
CA ARG A 68 -13.18 14.13 27.43
C ARG A 68 -12.91 14.19 28.93
N SER A 69 -12.58 13.05 29.51
CA SER A 69 -12.27 12.91 30.92
C SER A 69 -11.03 12.03 31.04
N SER A 70 -10.05 12.52 31.77
CA SER A 70 -8.86 11.77 32.18
C SER A 70 -8.88 11.46 33.67
N PHE A 71 -10.01 11.72 34.35
CA PHE A 71 -10.10 11.64 35.82
C PHE A 71 -9.77 10.25 36.35
N GLU A 72 -10.32 9.20 35.74
CA GLU A 72 -10.05 7.82 36.16
C GLU A 72 -8.57 7.44 36.02
N ILE A 73 -7.96 7.77 34.86
CA ILE A 73 -6.53 7.50 34.63
C ILE A 73 -5.67 8.30 35.61
N ILE A 74 -5.98 9.58 35.83
CA ILE A 74 -5.24 10.44 36.77
C ILE A 74 -5.36 9.89 38.20
N GLU A 75 -6.57 9.55 38.64
CA GLU A 75 -6.83 9.00 39.98
C GLU A 75 -6.08 7.69 40.19
N ILE A 76 -6.11 6.79 39.21
CA ILE A 76 -5.34 5.54 39.26
C ILE A 76 -3.84 5.87 39.37
N MET A 77 -3.33 6.75 38.51
CA MET A 77 -1.91 7.12 38.49
C MET A 77 -1.47 7.76 39.81
N GLU A 78 -2.27 8.64 40.41
CA GLU A 78 -2.00 9.26 41.72
C GLU A 78 -1.90 8.25 42.87
N ASN A 79 -2.61 7.12 42.77
CA ASN A 79 -2.59 6.05 43.77
C ASN A 79 -1.51 4.98 43.51
N LEU A 80 -0.86 4.99 42.34
CA LEU A 80 0.25 4.07 42.04
C LEU A 80 1.57 4.55 42.66
N SER A 81 2.45 3.60 43.01
CA SER A 81 3.83 3.95 43.36
C SER A 81 4.59 4.49 42.14
N GLU A 82 5.61 5.31 42.35
CA GLU A 82 6.42 5.90 41.26
C GLU A 82 6.92 4.85 40.26
N PHE A 83 7.43 3.72 40.76
CA PHE A 83 7.86 2.60 39.91
C PHE A 83 6.73 2.05 39.02
N ARG A 84 5.50 1.96 39.55
CA ARG A 84 4.34 1.47 38.78
C ARG A 84 3.82 2.52 37.81
N GLN A 85 3.91 3.81 38.15
CA GLN A 85 3.61 4.90 37.23
C GLN A 85 4.54 4.85 36.02
N GLU A 86 5.85 4.71 36.24
CA GLU A 86 6.85 4.58 35.17
C GLU A 86 6.56 3.38 34.27
N LYS A 87 6.28 2.22 34.86
CA LYS A 87 5.90 1.01 34.09
C LYS A 87 4.66 1.25 33.24
N THR A 88 3.66 1.95 33.76
CA THR A 88 2.41 2.25 33.05
C THR A 88 2.65 3.19 31.87
N VAL A 89 3.47 4.23 32.06
CA VAL A 89 3.86 5.15 30.99
C VAL A 89 4.64 4.42 29.90
N ASN A 90 5.57 3.54 30.27
CA ASN A 90 6.35 2.78 29.30
C ASN A 90 5.47 1.79 28.52
N PHE A 91 4.50 1.15 29.17
CA PHE A 91 3.51 0.32 28.50
C PHE A 91 2.70 1.14 27.47
N ALA A 92 2.15 2.30 27.88
CA ALA A 92 1.40 3.16 26.97
C ALA A 92 2.23 3.67 25.77
N ARG A 93 3.54 3.92 25.97
CA ARG A 93 4.46 4.27 24.88
C ARG A 93 4.67 3.12 23.91
N GLN A 94 4.77 1.90 24.42
CA GLN A 94 4.92 0.71 23.57
C GLN A 94 3.66 0.49 22.73
N GLU A 95 2.47 0.54 23.33
CA GLU A 95 1.19 0.42 22.61
C GLU A 95 1.06 1.47 21.50
N LEU A 96 1.50 2.71 21.75
CA LEU A 96 1.51 3.74 20.71
C LEU A 96 2.46 3.39 19.55
N LYS A 97 3.64 2.86 19.86
CA LYS A 97 4.61 2.42 18.84
C LYS A 97 4.04 1.27 18.01
N ASP A 98 3.42 0.29 18.67
CA ASP A 98 2.82 -0.86 18.01
C ASP A 98 1.68 -0.42 17.08
N GLN A 99 0.83 0.52 17.53
CA GLN A 99 -0.20 1.13 16.71
C GLN A 99 0.37 1.87 15.48
N GLU A 100 1.48 2.59 15.61
CA GLU A 100 2.13 3.26 14.48
C GLU A 100 2.68 2.25 13.45
N GLU A 101 3.28 1.16 13.92
CA GLU A 101 3.77 0.07 13.07
C GLU A 101 2.62 -0.62 12.32
N GLU A 102 1.53 -0.95 13.01
CA GLU A 102 0.33 -1.53 12.40
C GLU A 102 -0.26 -0.61 11.32
N ASN A 103 -0.37 0.69 11.60
CA ASN A 103 -0.88 1.66 10.63
C ASN A 103 0.02 1.75 9.40
N ASN A 104 1.35 1.70 9.57
CA ASN A 104 2.28 1.69 8.45
C ASN A 104 2.11 0.43 7.58
N ILE A 105 1.89 -0.74 8.19
CA ILE A 105 1.64 -2.00 7.46
C ILE A 105 0.33 -1.90 6.67
N ILE A 106 -0.75 -1.40 7.28
CA ILE A 106 -2.05 -1.21 6.60
C ILE A 106 -1.91 -0.22 5.45
N GLN A 107 -1.20 0.89 5.65
CA GLN A 107 -0.93 1.86 4.61
C GLN A 107 -0.09 1.27 3.47
N PHE A 108 0.90 0.44 3.77
CA PHE A 108 1.70 -0.25 2.77
C PHE A 108 0.85 -1.23 1.96
N ASN A 109 0.06 -2.09 2.61
CA ASN A 109 -0.79 -3.06 1.91
C ASN A 109 -1.88 -2.37 1.06
N SER A 110 -2.45 -1.26 1.54
CA SER A 110 -3.39 -0.47 0.74
C SER A 110 -2.75 0.32 -0.41
N SER A 111 -1.42 0.43 -0.43
CA SER A 111 -0.66 1.00 -1.55
C SER A 111 -0.22 -0.04 -2.58
N LEU A 112 -0.39 -1.34 -2.30
CA LEU A 112 -0.06 -2.39 -3.26
C LEU A 112 -1.03 -2.40 -4.44
N ILE A 113 -0.47 -2.48 -5.62
CA ILE A 113 -1.17 -2.46 -6.89
C ILE A 113 -1.33 -3.90 -7.39
N PRO A 114 -2.56 -4.34 -7.71
CA PRO A 114 -2.79 -5.66 -8.27
C PRO A 114 -2.37 -5.71 -9.74
N TYR A 115 -1.63 -6.76 -10.09
CA TYR A 115 -1.22 -7.09 -11.45
C TYR A 115 -1.80 -8.44 -11.84
N GLU A 116 -2.43 -8.51 -13.02
CA GLU A 116 -3.03 -9.72 -13.56
C GLU A 116 -1.99 -10.45 -14.44
N VAL A 117 -1.41 -11.52 -13.91
CA VAL A 117 -0.35 -12.30 -14.54
C VAL A 117 -0.94 -13.51 -15.25
N GLU A 118 -0.53 -13.75 -16.48
CA GLU A 118 -0.98 -14.90 -17.26
C GLU A 118 -0.35 -16.20 -16.74
N GLU A 119 -1.19 -17.17 -16.36
CA GLU A 119 -0.77 -18.52 -16.03
C GLU A 119 -0.48 -19.33 -17.31
N GLU A 120 0.51 -20.22 -17.24
CA GLU A 120 0.68 -21.25 -18.25
C GLU A 120 -0.54 -22.19 -18.24
N GLN A 121 -0.98 -22.63 -19.43
CA GLN A 121 -2.05 -23.61 -19.54
C GLN A 121 -1.72 -24.87 -18.73
N ALA A 122 -2.51 -25.14 -17.69
CA ALA A 122 -2.49 -26.43 -17.01
C ALA A 122 -3.02 -27.51 -17.96
N LEU A 123 -2.19 -28.50 -18.28
CA LEU A 123 -2.61 -29.65 -19.10
C LEU A 123 -3.57 -30.54 -18.31
N SER A 124 -4.73 -30.84 -18.90
CA SER A 124 -5.74 -31.76 -18.35
C SER A 124 -5.22 -33.21 -18.30
N ALA A 125 -5.33 -33.86 -17.15
CA ALA A 125 -5.05 -35.30 -17.00
C ALA A 125 -6.19 -36.23 -17.50
N GLY A 126 -7.21 -35.68 -18.18
CA GLY A 126 -8.43 -36.38 -18.63
C GLY A 126 -8.67 -36.31 -20.15
N PHE A 127 -9.94 -36.17 -20.58
CA PHE A 127 -10.38 -36.26 -21.99
C PHE A 127 -9.95 -35.08 -22.91
N GLY A 128 -9.01 -34.24 -22.47
CA GLY A 128 -8.53 -33.05 -23.19
C GLY A 128 -9.44 -31.84 -23.03
N GLU A 129 -8.84 -30.65 -22.91
CA GLU A 129 -9.52 -29.37 -23.11
C GLU A 129 -9.19 -28.84 -24.51
N GLY A 130 -10.17 -28.23 -25.18
CA GLY A 130 -9.90 -27.47 -26.40
C GLY A 130 -9.06 -26.23 -26.09
N TYR A 131 -8.24 -25.77 -27.04
CA TYR A 131 -7.56 -24.48 -26.97
C TYR A 131 -8.60 -23.36 -26.74
N THR A 132 -8.77 -22.92 -25.50
CA THR A 132 -9.53 -21.70 -25.22
C THR A 132 -8.52 -20.56 -25.04
N ASN A 133 -8.79 -19.42 -25.69
CA ASN A 133 -8.01 -18.18 -25.58
C ASN A 133 -8.11 -17.51 -24.19
N THR A 134 -8.48 -18.27 -23.17
CA THR A 134 -8.63 -17.80 -21.79
C THR A 134 -7.45 -18.35 -21.01
N TYR A 135 -6.34 -17.62 -21.04
CA TYR A 135 -5.28 -17.80 -20.05
C TYR A 135 -5.92 -17.63 -18.67
N ALA A 136 -5.77 -18.62 -17.79
CA ALA A 136 -6.02 -18.38 -16.37
C ALA A 136 -5.10 -17.25 -15.92
N LYS A 137 -5.58 -16.39 -15.03
CA LYS A 137 -4.80 -15.27 -14.53
C LYS A 137 -4.70 -15.36 -13.01
N GLU A 138 -3.50 -15.11 -12.50
CA GLU A 138 -3.27 -14.92 -11.07
C GLU A 138 -3.11 -13.42 -10.78
N THR A 139 -3.70 -12.95 -9.68
CA THR A 139 -3.47 -11.59 -9.21
C THR A 139 -2.27 -11.59 -8.26
N VAL A 140 -1.23 -10.85 -8.61
CA VAL A 140 -0.06 -10.61 -7.75
C VAL A 140 0.02 -9.13 -7.39
N TYR A 141 0.85 -8.80 -6.39
CA TYR A 141 0.91 -7.44 -5.86
C TYR A 141 2.32 -6.86 -5.92
N TRP A 142 2.40 -5.56 -6.22
CA TRP A 142 3.64 -4.80 -6.19
C TRP A 142 3.40 -3.35 -5.78
N ASN A 143 4.47 -2.62 -5.46
CA ASN A 143 4.38 -1.27 -4.87
C ASN A 143 4.58 -0.11 -5.86
N LYS A 144 4.69 -0.40 -7.16
CA LYS A 144 4.92 0.60 -8.21
C LYS A 144 3.88 0.43 -9.32
N ASP A 145 3.33 1.54 -9.80
CA ASP A 145 2.38 1.57 -10.92
C ASP A 145 3.14 1.68 -12.25
N VAL A 146 2.99 0.68 -13.11
CA VAL A 146 3.64 0.61 -14.42
C VAL A 146 2.61 0.17 -15.44
N ALA A 147 2.43 0.97 -16.48
CA ALA A 147 1.54 0.62 -17.59
C ALA A 147 2.09 -0.57 -18.37
N TYR A 148 1.30 -1.63 -18.49
CA TYR A 148 1.64 -2.88 -19.19
C TYR A 148 0.47 -3.32 -20.07
N ASP A 149 0.74 -4.21 -21.02
CA ASP A 149 -0.29 -4.89 -21.81
C ASP A 149 -0.38 -6.38 -21.41
N ARG A 150 0.74 -6.99 -21.02
CA ARG A 150 0.82 -8.38 -20.54
C ARG A 150 1.81 -8.49 -19.38
N ALA A 151 1.50 -9.35 -18.42
CA ALA A 151 2.39 -9.68 -17.30
C ALA A 151 2.63 -11.19 -17.30
N ILE A 152 3.90 -11.60 -17.29
CA ILE A 152 4.30 -13.00 -17.44
C ILE A 152 5.39 -13.32 -16.43
N ARG A 153 5.31 -14.50 -15.80
CA ARG A 153 6.35 -14.99 -14.89
C ARG A 153 7.60 -15.42 -15.65
N ILE A 154 8.75 -14.89 -15.25
CA ILE A 154 10.07 -15.22 -15.80
C ILE A 154 10.45 -16.65 -15.37
N LYS A 155 10.85 -17.45 -16.35
CA LYS A 155 11.36 -18.81 -16.16
C LYS A 155 12.71 -18.98 -16.83
N GLY A 156 13.56 -19.78 -16.21
CA GLY A 156 14.97 -19.96 -16.56
C GLY A 156 15.88 -18.83 -16.05
N GLU A 157 17.19 -19.10 -16.09
CA GLU A 157 18.23 -18.26 -15.50
C GLU A 157 19.03 -17.46 -16.55
N SER A 158 18.68 -17.62 -17.83
CA SER A 158 19.46 -17.10 -18.95
C SER A 158 19.51 -15.56 -19.07
N MET A 159 18.74 -14.86 -18.24
CA MET A 159 18.70 -13.40 -18.17
C MET A 159 19.14 -12.87 -16.79
N GLU A 160 19.64 -13.74 -15.92
CA GLU A 160 20.31 -13.32 -14.69
C GLU A 160 21.63 -12.60 -14.99
N PRO A 161 22.09 -11.71 -14.09
CA PRO A 161 21.52 -11.38 -12.78
C PRO A 161 20.46 -10.27 -12.82
N GLU A 162 20.05 -9.79 -14.00
CA GLU A 162 19.12 -8.67 -14.10
C GLU A 162 17.66 -9.14 -13.99
N TYR A 163 17.31 -10.27 -14.59
CA TYR A 163 15.97 -10.86 -14.54
C TYR A 163 16.03 -12.23 -13.88
N HIS A 164 15.35 -12.38 -12.74
CA HIS A 164 15.45 -13.60 -11.94
C HIS A 164 14.29 -14.57 -12.18
N TYR A 165 14.57 -15.86 -11.98
CA TYR A 165 13.55 -16.88 -11.98
C TYR A 165 12.44 -16.55 -10.96
N GLY A 166 11.18 -16.57 -11.40
CA GLY A 166 10.00 -16.36 -10.55
C GLY A 166 9.52 -14.92 -10.47
N GLU A 167 10.29 -13.94 -10.94
CA GLU A 167 9.84 -12.55 -11.10
C GLU A 167 8.76 -12.43 -12.19
N ILE A 168 8.03 -11.32 -12.17
CA ILE A 168 7.03 -10.97 -13.17
C ILE A 168 7.62 -9.92 -14.10
N ALA A 169 7.64 -10.20 -15.40
CA ALA A 169 7.97 -9.23 -16.44
C ALA A 169 6.70 -8.50 -16.89
N LEU A 170 6.73 -7.18 -16.85
CA LEU A 170 5.69 -6.31 -17.38
C LEU A 170 6.02 -5.91 -18.82
N ILE A 171 5.21 -6.40 -19.77
CA ILE A 171 5.44 -6.26 -21.20
C ILE A 171 4.48 -5.22 -21.76
N LYS A 172 5.04 -4.25 -22.49
CA LYS A 172 4.27 -3.30 -23.30
C LYS A 172 4.37 -3.68 -24.77
N TYR A 173 3.22 -3.83 -25.42
CA TYR A 173 3.14 -4.22 -26.82
C TYR A 173 3.94 -3.26 -27.71
N GLN A 174 4.79 -3.84 -28.54
CA GLN A 174 5.65 -3.11 -29.46
C GLN A 174 6.10 -4.06 -30.59
N GLU A 175 5.84 -3.69 -31.84
CA GLU A 175 6.10 -4.56 -33.01
C GLU A 175 7.59 -4.65 -33.41
N CYS A 176 8.42 -3.70 -32.96
CA CYS A 176 9.85 -3.63 -33.29
C CYS A 176 10.68 -3.10 -32.12
N ILE A 177 11.96 -3.45 -32.09
CA ILE A 177 12.91 -2.87 -31.12
C ILE A 177 13.26 -1.41 -31.46
N ASP A 178 13.46 -0.59 -30.43
CA ASP A 178 13.92 0.80 -30.56
C ASP A 178 15.43 0.90 -30.76
N TYR A 179 16.17 -0.02 -30.13
CA TYR A 179 17.64 -0.09 -30.17
C TYR A 179 18.12 -1.54 -30.02
N PRO A 180 19.30 -1.89 -30.58
CA PRO A 180 19.90 -3.21 -30.40
C PRO A 180 20.14 -3.52 -28.93
N GLY A 181 19.85 -4.76 -28.52
CA GLY A 181 20.00 -5.21 -27.14
C GLY A 181 18.83 -4.86 -26.22
N GLN A 182 17.74 -4.29 -26.74
CA GLN A 182 16.52 -4.05 -25.96
C GLN A 182 15.90 -5.37 -25.49
N VAL A 183 15.55 -5.45 -24.20
CA VAL A 183 14.94 -6.66 -23.64
C VAL A 183 13.48 -6.76 -24.07
N CYS A 184 13.15 -7.82 -24.80
CA CYS A 184 11.82 -8.03 -25.35
C CYS A 184 11.32 -9.45 -25.07
N ALA A 185 10.01 -9.58 -25.02
CA ALA A 185 9.34 -10.87 -25.14
C ALA A 185 9.20 -11.22 -26.64
N VAL A 186 9.72 -12.38 -27.03
CA VAL A 186 9.75 -12.86 -28.41
C VAL A 186 9.09 -14.22 -28.49
N ASP A 187 8.16 -14.37 -29.43
CA ASP A 187 7.47 -15.60 -29.77
C ASP A 187 8.11 -16.22 -31.02
N ASP A 188 8.68 -17.41 -30.86
CA ASP A 188 9.14 -18.27 -31.93
C ASP A 188 8.02 -19.26 -32.26
N VAL A 189 7.16 -18.85 -33.19
CA VAL A 189 5.93 -19.57 -33.53
C VAL A 189 6.23 -20.94 -34.12
N GLU A 190 7.28 -21.06 -34.94
CA GLU A 190 7.64 -22.31 -35.60
C GLU A 190 8.17 -23.34 -34.58
N ARG A 191 8.96 -22.90 -33.60
CA ARG A 191 9.47 -23.78 -32.53
C ARG A 191 8.52 -23.91 -31.34
N GLY A 192 7.43 -23.14 -31.32
CA GLY A 192 6.44 -23.11 -30.25
C GLY A 192 7.02 -22.66 -28.91
N LYS A 193 7.94 -21.69 -28.92
CA LYS A 193 8.67 -21.23 -27.74
C LYS A 193 8.61 -19.71 -27.61
N ALA A 194 8.43 -19.23 -26.39
CA ALA A 194 8.55 -17.82 -26.06
C ALA A 194 9.81 -17.56 -25.22
N TYR A 195 10.39 -16.38 -25.39
CA TYR A 195 11.64 -15.99 -24.75
C TYR A 195 11.57 -14.55 -24.24
N ILE A 196 12.26 -14.27 -23.13
CA ILE A 196 12.66 -12.90 -22.76
C ILE A 196 14.16 -12.80 -23.01
N LYS A 197 14.57 -11.91 -23.92
CA LYS A 197 15.96 -11.81 -24.40
C LYS A 197 16.34 -10.39 -24.75
N CYS A 198 17.65 -10.08 -24.71
CA CYS A 198 18.19 -8.90 -25.37
C CYS A 198 18.11 -9.13 -26.88
N VAL A 199 17.35 -8.30 -27.60
CA VAL A 199 17.06 -8.53 -29.03
C VAL A 199 17.82 -7.56 -29.90
N SER A 200 18.47 -8.11 -30.92
CA SER A 200 19.15 -7.36 -31.98
C SER A 200 18.63 -7.82 -33.33
N LYS A 201 18.22 -6.87 -34.19
CA LYS A 201 17.77 -7.16 -35.55
C LYS A 201 18.97 -7.25 -36.49
N THR A 202 19.07 -8.33 -37.24
CA THR A 202 20.09 -8.55 -38.28
C THR A 202 19.46 -8.49 -39.67
N GLU A 203 20.26 -8.66 -40.73
CA GLU A 203 19.76 -8.72 -42.11
C GLU A 203 18.82 -9.91 -42.36
N ASN A 204 19.07 -11.06 -41.71
CA ASN A 204 18.40 -12.34 -42.01
C ASN A 204 17.55 -12.88 -40.86
N GLY A 205 17.45 -12.17 -39.73
CA GLY A 205 16.69 -12.65 -38.58
C GLY A 205 16.86 -11.81 -37.31
N LEU A 206 16.38 -12.37 -36.20
CA LEU A 206 16.59 -11.83 -34.85
C LEU A 206 17.72 -12.60 -34.16
N LEU A 207 18.65 -11.87 -33.57
CA LEU A 207 19.61 -12.39 -32.61
C LEU A 207 19.08 -12.13 -31.20
N LEU A 208 18.91 -13.21 -30.44
CA LEU A 208 18.47 -13.19 -29.06
C LEU A 208 19.65 -13.51 -28.15
N GLU A 209 20.06 -12.52 -27.37
CA GLU A 209 21.25 -12.60 -26.53
C GLU A 209 20.84 -12.84 -25.08
N SER A 210 21.52 -13.78 -24.44
CA SER A 210 21.41 -14.02 -23.00
C SER A 210 22.28 -13.00 -22.26
N ILE A 211 21.75 -12.36 -21.21
CA ILE A 211 22.54 -11.52 -20.30
C ILE A 211 23.49 -12.40 -19.48
N ASN A 212 23.01 -13.58 -19.08
CA ASN A 212 23.80 -14.52 -18.28
C ASN A 212 24.99 -15.03 -19.11
N ASP A 213 26.20 -14.73 -18.64
CA ASP A 213 27.48 -15.02 -19.28
C ASP A 213 28.22 -16.20 -18.64
N LEU A 214 27.57 -16.95 -17.74
CA LEU A 214 28.17 -18.14 -17.13
C LEU A 214 28.61 -19.16 -18.19
N GLU A 215 29.78 -19.74 -17.95
CA GLU A 215 30.41 -20.75 -18.80
C GLU A 215 30.57 -22.06 -18.05
N ASP A 216 30.55 -23.18 -18.80
CA ASP A 216 30.94 -24.48 -18.28
C ASP A 216 32.47 -24.57 -18.09
N LYS A 217 32.94 -25.74 -17.63
CA LYS A 217 34.39 -25.97 -17.40
C LYS A 217 35.22 -25.97 -18.69
N GLU A 218 34.59 -26.04 -19.84
CA GLU A 218 35.21 -26.06 -21.17
C GLU A 218 35.21 -24.65 -21.81
N GLY A 219 34.62 -23.65 -21.14
CA GLY A 219 34.52 -22.28 -21.64
C GLY A 219 33.33 -22.05 -22.58
N ASN A 220 32.37 -22.97 -22.64
CA ASN A 220 31.15 -22.78 -23.42
C ASN A 220 30.10 -22.06 -22.56
N ARG A 221 29.44 -21.05 -23.12
CA ARG A 221 28.31 -20.39 -22.45
C ARG A 221 27.22 -21.40 -22.12
N LEU A 222 26.78 -21.41 -20.86
CA LEU A 222 25.64 -22.21 -20.40
C LEU A 222 24.33 -21.79 -21.09
N PHE A 223 24.23 -20.50 -21.43
CA PHE A 223 23.06 -19.92 -22.10
C PHE A 223 23.46 -19.28 -23.43
N PRO A 224 23.68 -20.08 -24.49
CA PRO A 224 24.11 -19.57 -25.78
C PRO A 224 23.07 -18.62 -26.40
N ASN A 225 23.55 -17.70 -27.24
CA ASN A 225 22.69 -16.81 -28.02
C ASN A 225 21.86 -17.64 -29.02
N ILE A 226 20.63 -17.21 -29.26
CA ILE A 226 19.69 -17.89 -30.15
C ILE A 226 19.50 -17.01 -31.38
N PHE A 227 19.70 -17.58 -32.57
CA PHE A 227 19.36 -16.92 -33.83
C PHE A 227 18.04 -17.50 -34.35
N ILE A 228 17.10 -16.61 -34.68
CA ILE A 228 15.82 -16.98 -35.31
C ILE A 228 15.74 -16.29 -36.68
N PRO A 229 15.79 -17.05 -37.79
CA PRO A 229 15.71 -16.50 -39.12
C PRO A 229 14.31 -15.95 -39.41
N PHE A 230 14.18 -14.96 -40.30
CA PHE A 230 12.87 -14.36 -40.59
C PHE A 230 11.90 -15.34 -41.27
N GLU A 231 12.42 -16.37 -41.95
CA GLU A 231 11.63 -17.45 -42.53
C GLU A 231 10.82 -18.22 -41.47
N GLU A 232 11.31 -18.29 -40.22
CA GLU A 232 10.61 -18.91 -39.08
C GLU A 232 9.51 -18.01 -38.47
N ASN A 233 9.24 -16.85 -39.07
CA ASN A 233 8.23 -15.87 -38.64
C ASN A 233 8.30 -15.49 -37.15
N PRO A 234 9.46 -15.09 -36.60
CA PRO A 234 9.56 -14.64 -35.22
C PRO A 234 8.70 -13.39 -34.99
N ARG A 235 8.04 -13.33 -33.84
CA ARG A 235 7.20 -12.19 -33.44
C ARG A 235 7.73 -11.55 -32.17
N ILE A 236 7.95 -10.25 -32.21
CA ILE A 236 8.16 -9.48 -30.98
C ILE A 236 6.78 -9.23 -30.38
N ILE A 237 6.54 -9.78 -29.19
CA ILE A 237 5.29 -9.58 -28.43
C ILE A 237 5.28 -8.16 -27.85
N GLY A 238 6.42 -7.72 -27.35
CA GLY A 238 6.59 -6.39 -26.78
C GLY A 238 7.88 -6.24 -26.01
N VAL A 239 8.11 -5.03 -25.53
CA VAL A 239 9.29 -4.66 -24.75
C VAL A 239 9.00 -4.88 -23.26
N VAL A 240 9.98 -5.44 -22.54
CA VAL A 240 9.92 -5.51 -21.08
C VAL A 240 10.17 -4.11 -20.53
N LYS A 241 9.15 -3.51 -19.91
CA LYS A 241 9.24 -2.16 -19.33
C LYS A 241 9.72 -2.18 -17.88
N GLU A 242 9.42 -3.26 -17.17
CA GLU A 242 9.78 -3.44 -15.78
C GLU A 242 9.71 -4.93 -15.42
N HIS A 243 10.37 -5.32 -14.33
CA HIS A 243 10.22 -6.63 -13.71
C HIS A 243 10.18 -6.52 -12.19
N PHE A 244 9.55 -7.48 -11.50
CA PHE A 244 9.48 -7.48 -10.04
C PHE A 244 9.24 -8.85 -9.44
N LEU A 245 9.72 -9.07 -8.22
CA LEU A 245 9.29 -10.19 -7.38
C LEU A 245 7.95 -9.84 -6.70
N PRO A 246 6.88 -10.65 -6.86
CA PRO A 246 5.62 -10.44 -6.18
C PRO A 246 5.76 -10.29 -4.66
N ILE A 247 5.01 -9.36 -4.08
CA ILE A 247 4.90 -9.20 -2.62
C ILE A 247 3.80 -10.16 -2.15
N GLU A 248 4.15 -11.10 -1.28
CA GLU A 248 3.19 -11.99 -0.61
C GLU A 248 2.38 -11.19 0.43
N ILE A 249 1.06 -11.41 0.45
CA ILE A 249 0.11 -10.80 1.40
C ILE A 249 -0.52 -11.91 2.25
#